data_AF-A0A9Q0S2S8-F1
#
_entry.id   AF-A0A9Q0S2S8-F1
#
_cell.length_a   1.000
_cell.length_b   1.000
_cell.length_c   1.000
_cell.angle_alpha   90.00
_cell.angle_beta   90.00
_cell.angle_gamma   90.00
#
_symmetry.space_group_name_H-M   'P 1'
#
loop_
_entity.id
_entity.type
_entity.pdbx_description
1 polymer ?
#
loop_
_entity_poly.entity_id
_entity_poly.type
_entity_poly.pdbx_seq_one_letter_code
_entity_poly.pdbx_strand_id
1 'polypeptide(L)'
;MGLDRVAHRAGVLKQRNKAHKTGRHRSKGVIENEQKGKVSVKTMTKRHKQLVRKDQRRNQANQIRKNKREKVLAKKRSLGLNDTAPFLVCILPLNEQIDPRSALAILENCDPTVTVAHSLSGVTHLTVPRFKQRFSFITPPVGRGNEFTALDCLKVCDTTMLLMTANSNEDEIFDRWGKRVLNMATAQGIPTPILSLMDLESIAPKRKQQVKMNVQKFISKLFPEEKVMCLDTNGDGLNHLRRIGGQKKNILHNKTNRPHMYAESVNFVVNPTDESFGTLEVTGFLRGVPLNVNNLIHIPGLGDFQMSRIDAPTDIYKMVKE
;
A
#
# COMPACT_ATOMS: atom_id res chain seq x y z
N MET A 1 -35.94 3.49 88.03
CA MET A 1 -34.83 3.21 88.96
C MET A 1 -34.54 1.72 88.89
N GLY A 2 -33.31 1.35 88.55
CA GLY A 2 -32.90 -0.03 88.36
C GLY A 2 -32.74 -0.80 89.67
N LEU A 3 -32.84 -2.12 89.58
CA LEU A 3 -32.25 -3.05 90.55
C LEU A 3 -31.52 -4.13 89.75
N ASP A 4 -30.21 -4.14 89.93
CA ASP A 4 -29.24 -5.06 89.35
C ASP A 4 -29.57 -6.53 89.65
N ARG A 5 -29.51 -7.38 88.62
CA ARG A 5 -29.30 -8.82 88.80
C ARG A 5 -27.87 -9.16 88.43
N VAL A 6 -27.03 -9.26 89.46
CA VAL A 6 -25.65 -9.74 89.36
C VAL A 6 -25.68 -11.22 88.95
N ALA A 7 -25.23 -11.52 87.74
CA ALA A 7 -25.07 -12.89 87.25
C ALA A 7 -23.69 -13.44 87.67
N HIS A 8 -23.67 -14.60 88.32
CA HIS A 8 -22.43 -15.28 88.72
C HIS A 8 -21.61 -15.68 87.48
N ARG A 9 -20.36 -15.19 87.38
CA ARG A 9 -19.41 -15.63 86.35
C ARG A 9 -18.87 -17.01 86.72
N ALA A 10 -19.08 -18.01 85.86
CA ALA A 10 -18.53 -19.34 86.06
C ALA A 10 -16.99 -19.30 86.06
N GLY A 11 -16.38 -19.89 87.09
CA GLY A 11 -14.93 -19.86 87.33
C GLY A 11 -14.10 -20.70 86.35
N VAL A 12 -12.77 -20.58 86.52
CA VAL A 12 -11.72 -21.10 85.61
C VAL A 12 -11.73 -22.63 85.45
N LEU A 13 -12.42 -23.36 86.33
CA LEU A 13 -12.50 -24.82 86.34
C LEU A 13 -13.84 -25.35 85.79
N LYS A 14 -14.50 -24.63 84.88
CA LYS A 14 -15.71 -25.14 84.22
C LYS A 14 -15.36 -26.28 83.25
N GLN A 15 -15.58 -27.51 83.70
CA GLN A 15 -15.42 -28.73 82.91
C GLN A 15 -16.34 -28.69 81.67
N ARG A 16 -15.74 -28.64 80.47
CA ARG A 16 -16.44 -28.85 79.20
C ARG A 16 -16.37 -30.33 78.84
N ASN A 17 -17.51 -31.01 78.82
CA ASN A 17 -17.58 -32.37 78.29
C ASN A 17 -17.16 -32.40 76.82
N LYS A 18 -16.33 -33.37 76.44
CA LYS A 18 -15.85 -33.53 75.06
C LYS A 18 -17.06 -33.81 74.15
N ALA A 19 -17.27 -32.97 73.14
CA ALA A 19 -18.24 -33.29 72.08
C ALA A 19 -17.75 -34.55 71.36
N HIS A 20 -18.59 -35.59 71.28
CA HIS A 20 -18.24 -36.85 70.63
C HIS A 20 -17.75 -36.59 69.19
N LYS A 21 -16.52 -37.04 68.90
CA LYS A 21 -15.92 -37.06 67.56
C LYS A 21 -16.68 -38.06 66.70
N THR A 22 -17.64 -37.58 65.92
CA THR A 22 -17.91 -37.99 64.53
C THR A 22 -19.05 -37.15 63.98
N GLY A 23 -18.73 -35.91 63.62
CA GLY A 23 -19.59 -35.10 62.76
C GLY A 23 -19.55 -35.64 61.34
N ARG A 24 -20.71 -36.09 60.85
CA ARG A 24 -21.16 -36.18 59.45
C ARG A 24 -20.06 -36.25 58.36
N HIS A 25 -19.88 -37.46 57.82
CA HIS A 25 -19.25 -37.79 56.53
C HIS A 25 -17.73 -37.64 56.39
N ARG A 26 -16.94 -38.20 57.32
CA ARG A 26 -15.55 -38.58 57.02
C ARG A 26 -15.36 -40.07 57.26
N SER A 27 -15.20 -40.85 56.19
CA SER A 27 -14.90 -42.27 56.30
C SER A 27 -13.47 -42.47 56.82
N LYS A 28 -13.21 -43.59 57.52
CA LYS A 28 -11.87 -43.91 58.08
C LYS A 28 -10.74 -43.74 57.05
N GLY A 29 -10.97 -44.14 55.79
CA GLY A 29 -10.00 -44.00 54.71
C GLY A 29 -9.68 -42.54 54.30
N VAL A 30 -10.58 -41.59 54.50
CA VAL A 30 -10.33 -40.15 54.24
C VAL A 30 -9.38 -39.57 55.28
N ILE A 31 -9.55 -39.95 56.55
CA ILE A 31 -8.68 -39.51 57.65
C ILE A 31 -7.28 -40.13 57.49
N GLU A 32 -7.21 -41.40 57.09
CA GLU A 32 -5.94 -42.10 56.89
C GLU A 32 -5.15 -41.51 55.69
N ASN A 33 -5.82 -41.12 54.61
CA ASN A 33 -5.18 -40.45 53.48
C ASN A 33 -4.71 -39.02 53.80
N GLU A 34 -5.45 -38.25 54.61
CA GLU A 34 -5.00 -36.95 55.12
C GLU A 34 -3.77 -37.11 56.03
N GLN A 35 -3.76 -38.12 56.92
CA GLN A 35 -2.61 -38.41 57.80
C GLN A 35 -1.38 -38.91 57.03
N LYS A 36 -1.56 -39.61 55.90
CA LYS A 36 -0.47 -40.05 55.01
C LYS A 36 0.14 -38.91 54.19
N GLY A 37 -0.38 -37.68 54.28
CA GLY A 37 0.21 -36.47 53.66
C GLY A 37 0.21 -36.47 52.11
N LYS A 38 -0.47 -37.42 51.46
CA LYS A 38 -0.54 -37.49 49.99
C LYS A 38 -1.62 -36.54 49.47
N VAL A 39 -1.26 -35.27 49.33
CA VAL A 39 -2.10 -34.29 48.62
C VAL A 39 -1.99 -34.57 47.12
N SER A 40 -3.10 -34.91 46.45
CA SER A 40 -3.08 -35.06 45.00
C SER A 40 -2.69 -33.73 44.36
N VAL A 41 -1.58 -33.71 43.59
CA VAL A 41 -1.15 -32.57 42.76
C VAL A 41 -2.10 -32.45 41.55
N LYS A 42 -3.37 -32.18 41.84
CA LYS A 42 -4.37 -31.71 40.87
C LYS A 42 -4.75 -30.29 41.25
N THR A 43 -3.76 -29.44 41.50
CA THR A 43 -3.91 -27.99 41.52
C THR A 43 -4.24 -27.52 40.10
N MET A 44 -5.52 -27.64 39.75
CA MET A 44 -6.28 -26.65 39.01
C MET A 44 -5.56 -25.98 37.82
N THR A 45 -5.23 -26.73 36.77
CA THR A 45 -5.17 -26.15 35.41
C THR A 45 -6.57 -26.06 34.81
N LYS A 46 -7.59 -25.70 35.61
CA LYS A 46 -8.82 -25.15 35.05
C LYS A 46 -8.43 -23.76 34.57
N ARG A 47 -8.02 -23.62 33.30
CA ARG A 47 -7.98 -22.30 32.63
C ARG A 47 -9.36 -21.70 32.84
N HIS A 48 -9.47 -20.77 33.79
CA HIS A 48 -10.70 -20.03 34.01
C HIS A 48 -11.02 -19.40 32.66
N LYS A 49 -12.14 -19.78 32.03
CA LYS A 49 -12.61 -19.08 30.83
C LYS A 49 -12.84 -17.64 31.28
N GLN A 50 -11.86 -16.78 31.07
CA GLN A 50 -12.01 -15.35 31.33
C GLN A 50 -12.94 -14.85 30.24
N LEU A 51 -14.23 -14.77 30.57
CA LEU A 51 -15.17 -14.00 29.80
C LEU A 51 -14.65 -12.56 29.82
N VAL A 52 -14.22 -12.08 28.65
CA VAL A 52 -13.59 -10.78 28.49
C VAL A 52 -14.57 -9.71 28.97
N ARG A 53 -14.18 -8.96 30.01
CA ARG A 53 -15.02 -7.89 30.57
C ARG A 53 -15.28 -6.83 29.49
N LYS A 54 -16.37 -6.05 29.63
CA LYS A 54 -16.73 -4.97 28.69
C LYS A 54 -15.56 -4.02 28.43
N ASP A 55 -14.83 -3.65 29.49
CA ASP A 55 -13.67 -2.74 29.37
C ASP A 55 -12.48 -3.38 28.68
N GLN A 56 -12.23 -4.67 28.92
CA GLN A 56 -11.18 -5.42 28.23
C GLN A 56 -11.49 -5.54 26.73
N ARG A 57 -12.75 -5.77 26.35
CA ARG A 57 -13.18 -5.77 24.94
C ARG A 57 -12.95 -4.40 24.28
N ARG A 58 -13.30 -3.31 24.99
CA ARG A 58 -13.07 -1.93 24.51
C ARG A 58 -11.58 -1.62 24.34
N ASN A 59 -10.75 -2.00 25.32
CA ASN A 59 -9.31 -1.79 25.26
C ASN A 59 -8.67 -2.60 24.11
N GLN A 60 -9.04 -3.88 23.96
CA GLN A 60 -8.59 -4.71 22.85
C GLN A 60 -8.95 -4.10 21.50
N ALA A 61 -10.18 -3.60 21.33
CA ALA A 61 -10.60 -2.92 20.10
C ALA A 61 -9.77 -1.65 19.82
N ASN A 62 -9.48 -0.85 20.86
CA ASN A 62 -8.64 0.34 20.73
C ASN A 62 -7.18 -0.01 20.34
N GLN A 63 -6.60 -1.05 20.94
CA GLN A 63 -5.26 -1.53 20.59
C GLN A 63 -5.21 -2.02 19.15
N ILE A 64 -6.18 -2.82 18.72
CA ILE A 64 -6.28 -3.30 17.33
C ILE A 64 -6.41 -2.11 16.36
N ARG A 65 -7.25 -1.12 16.69
CA ARG A 65 -7.41 0.09 15.86
C ARG A 65 -6.12 0.89 15.77
N LYS A 66 -5.41 1.10 16.89
CA LYS A 66 -4.12 1.80 16.92
C LYS A 66 -3.09 1.09 16.03
N ASN A 67 -2.94 -0.22 16.20
CA ASN A 67 -2.01 -1.03 15.42
C ASN A 67 -2.34 -1.02 13.92
N LYS A 68 -3.62 -1.13 13.54
CA LYS A 68 -4.04 -1.03 12.14
C LYS A 68 -3.78 0.35 11.55
N ARG A 69 -4.04 1.42 12.30
CA ARG A 69 -3.76 2.80 11.88
C ARG A 69 -2.27 3.02 11.65
N GLU A 70 -1.44 2.57 12.57
CA GLU A 70 0.02 2.69 12.46
C GLU A 70 0.56 1.94 11.23
N LYS A 71 0.10 0.71 10.99
CA LYS A 71 0.45 -0.05 9.78
C LYS A 71 0.07 0.68 8.49
N VAL A 72 -1.10 1.31 8.44
CA VAL A 72 -1.54 2.09 7.26
C VAL A 72 -0.70 3.36 7.11
N LEU A 73 -0.39 4.05 8.20
CA LEU A 73 0.45 5.26 8.15
C LEU A 73 1.88 4.95 7.71
N ALA A 74 2.49 3.87 8.19
CA ALA A 74 3.81 3.43 7.76
C ALA A 74 3.84 3.15 6.25
N LYS A 75 2.82 2.44 5.73
CA LYS A 75 2.68 2.18 4.28
C LYS A 75 2.48 3.45 3.45
N LYS A 76 1.78 4.46 3.98
CA LYS A 76 1.62 5.75 3.29
C LYS A 76 2.88 6.60 3.32
N ARG A 77 3.71 6.46 4.36
CA ARG A 77 4.97 7.21 4.51
C ARG A 77 6.12 6.62 3.71
N SER A 78 6.03 5.36 3.27
CA SER A 78 7.11 4.70 2.55
C SER A 78 7.27 5.15 1.08
N LEU A 79 6.36 5.97 0.56
CA LEU A 79 6.38 6.36 -0.85
C LEU A 79 5.80 7.75 -1.09
N GLY A 80 6.44 8.48 -1.99
CA GLY A 80 5.98 9.77 -2.50
C GLY A 80 6.18 10.96 -1.56
N LEU A 81 6.87 10.80 -0.43
CA LEU A 81 7.36 11.89 0.42
C LEU A 81 8.75 12.37 -0.02
N ASN A 82 9.31 13.37 0.68
CA ASN A 82 10.59 13.97 0.31
C ASN A 82 11.77 12.98 0.27
N ASP A 83 11.89 12.15 1.30
CA ASP A 83 13.02 11.22 1.47
C ASP A 83 12.73 9.81 0.92
N THR A 84 11.63 9.65 0.20
CA THR A 84 11.23 8.38 -0.40
C THR A 84 11.10 8.52 -1.90
N ALA A 85 11.10 7.40 -2.61
CA ALA A 85 10.88 7.40 -4.06
C ALA A 85 9.58 8.14 -4.44
N PRO A 86 9.55 8.88 -5.55
CA PRO A 86 8.34 9.54 -6.04
C PRO A 86 7.29 8.51 -6.48
N PHE A 87 6.01 8.89 -6.53
CA PHE A 87 4.97 8.06 -7.12
C PHE A 87 5.24 7.88 -8.62
N LEU A 88 5.59 6.67 -9.06
CA LEU A 88 5.83 6.40 -10.48
C LEU A 88 4.51 6.05 -11.18
N VAL A 89 4.12 6.88 -12.14
CA VAL A 89 2.86 6.79 -12.87
C VAL A 89 3.15 6.56 -14.36
N CYS A 90 2.59 5.47 -14.90
CA CYS A 90 2.59 5.24 -16.35
C CYS A 90 1.37 5.94 -16.95
N ILE A 91 1.59 6.85 -17.90
CA ILE A 91 0.52 7.44 -18.72
C ILE A 91 0.38 6.59 -19.97
N LEU A 92 -0.70 5.81 -20.05
CA LEU A 92 -0.95 4.90 -21.15
C LEU A 92 -2.15 5.39 -21.96
N PRO A 93 -1.95 5.97 -23.16
CA PRO A 93 -3.06 6.30 -24.04
C PRO A 93 -3.61 5.03 -24.68
N LEU A 94 -4.93 4.84 -24.63
CA LEU A 94 -5.60 3.67 -25.19
C LEU A 94 -6.19 3.91 -26.59
N ASN A 95 -6.02 5.12 -27.10
CA ASN A 95 -6.44 5.55 -28.43
C ASN A 95 -5.33 6.43 -29.04
N GLU A 96 -5.07 6.27 -30.33
CA GLU A 96 -4.07 6.97 -31.13
C GLU A 96 -4.38 8.47 -31.27
N GLN A 97 -5.66 8.86 -31.17
CA GLN A 97 -6.08 10.26 -31.20
C GLN A 97 -5.65 11.06 -29.97
N ILE A 98 -5.25 10.38 -28.88
CA ILE A 98 -4.88 11.05 -27.63
C ILE A 98 -3.38 11.29 -27.61
N ASP A 99 -2.99 12.56 -27.52
CA ASP A 99 -1.62 12.92 -27.21
C ASP A 99 -1.36 12.85 -25.69
N PRO A 100 -0.53 11.91 -25.21
CA PRO A 100 -0.19 11.84 -23.78
C PRO A 100 0.58 13.06 -23.28
N ARG A 101 1.20 13.87 -24.15
CA ARG A 101 1.88 15.10 -23.74
C ARG A 101 0.90 16.18 -23.32
N SER A 102 -0.30 16.22 -23.91
CA SER A 102 -1.35 17.15 -23.46
C SER A 102 -1.80 16.84 -22.04
N ALA A 103 -1.95 15.55 -21.69
CA ALA A 103 -2.23 15.12 -20.32
C ALA A 103 -1.11 15.52 -19.34
N LEU A 104 0.16 15.38 -19.74
CA LEU A 104 1.31 15.83 -18.96
C LEU A 104 1.30 17.34 -18.75
N ALA A 105 1.02 18.12 -19.79
CA ALA A 105 0.96 19.58 -19.70
C ALA A 105 -0.13 20.06 -18.72
N ILE A 106 -1.29 19.38 -18.67
CA ILE A 106 -2.34 19.69 -17.68
C ILE A 106 -1.86 19.38 -16.25
N LEU A 107 -1.10 18.29 -16.07
CA LEU A 107 -0.56 17.90 -14.76
C LEU A 107 0.57 18.84 -14.30
N GLU A 108 1.42 19.29 -15.22
CA GLU A 108 2.49 20.26 -14.97
C GLU A 108 1.92 21.61 -14.55
N ASN A 109 0.89 22.09 -15.25
CA ASN A 109 0.31 23.43 -15.04
C ASN A 109 -0.86 23.45 -14.02
N CYS A 110 -1.04 22.39 -13.24
CA CYS A 110 -2.21 22.27 -12.35
C CYS A 110 -2.19 23.25 -11.16
N ASP A 111 -1.01 23.64 -10.68
CA ASP A 111 -0.82 24.54 -9.54
C ASP A 111 0.50 25.31 -9.75
N PRO A 112 0.53 26.65 -9.58
CA PRO A 112 1.74 27.46 -9.79
C PRO A 112 2.88 27.12 -8.83
N THR A 113 2.62 26.41 -7.73
CA THR A 113 3.64 25.98 -6.76
C THR A 113 4.37 24.69 -7.18
N VAL A 114 3.93 24.04 -8.26
CA VAL A 114 4.54 22.79 -8.73
C VAL A 114 5.91 23.08 -9.31
N THR A 115 6.90 22.30 -8.87
CA THR A 115 8.23 22.30 -9.46
C THR A 115 8.36 21.11 -10.40
N VAL A 116 8.71 21.40 -11.65
CA VAL A 116 8.84 20.43 -12.73
C VAL A 116 10.31 20.24 -13.04
N ALA A 117 10.75 18.99 -13.15
CA ALA A 117 12.08 18.64 -13.64
C ALA A 117 11.98 17.50 -14.65
N HIS A 118 12.74 17.59 -15.74
CA HIS A 118 12.75 16.57 -16.77
C HIS A 118 14.06 15.77 -16.69
N SER A 119 13.95 14.46 -16.75
CA SER A 119 15.08 13.55 -16.89
C SER A 119 15.43 13.37 -18.37
N LEU A 120 16.71 13.11 -18.66
CA LEU A 120 17.18 12.75 -20.01
C LEU A 120 16.50 11.49 -20.57
N SER A 121 16.04 10.60 -19.68
CA SER A 121 15.28 9.40 -20.03
C SER A 121 13.82 9.65 -20.42
N GLY A 122 13.36 10.92 -20.44
CA GLY A 122 11.99 11.29 -20.75
C GLY A 122 11.00 11.16 -19.59
N VAL A 123 11.49 10.95 -18.36
CA VAL A 123 10.66 11.01 -17.14
C VAL A 123 10.43 12.46 -16.73
N THR A 124 9.17 12.82 -16.49
CA THR A 124 8.82 14.11 -15.89
C THR A 124 8.61 13.95 -14.40
N HIS A 125 9.43 14.62 -13.59
CA HIS A 125 9.32 14.69 -12.14
C HIS A 125 8.51 15.92 -11.73
N LEU A 126 7.39 15.70 -11.06
CA LEU A 126 6.55 16.73 -10.47
C LEU A 126 6.65 16.69 -8.96
N THR A 127 7.00 17.82 -8.37
CA THR A 127 7.00 18.00 -6.94
C THR A 127 5.91 19.01 -6.57
N VAL A 128 4.98 18.58 -5.73
CA VAL A 128 3.79 19.36 -5.32
C VAL A 128 3.92 19.73 -3.84
N PRO A 129 4.43 20.93 -3.51
CA PRO A 129 4.67 21.35 -2.11
C PRO A 129 3.40 21.33 -1.27
N ARG A 130 2.26 21.71 -1.87
CA ARG A 130 0.94 21.72 -1.23
C ARG A 130 0.53 20.35 -0.66
N PHE A 131 0.87 19.27 -1.36
CA PHE A 131 0.60 17.90 -0.90
C PHE A 131 1.78 17.31 -0.14
N LYS A 132 2.95 17.96 -0.17
CA LYS A 132 4.23 17.42 0.30
C LYS A 132 4.52 16.08 -0.38
N GLN A 133 4.17 15.98 -1.67
CA GLN A 133 4.25 14.75 -2.44
C GLN A 133 5.03 14.94 -3.75
N ARG A 134 5.72 13.88 -4.16
CA ARG A 134 6.53 13.81 -5.38
C ARG A 134 5.99 12.74 -6.31
N PHE A 135 5.94 13.05 -7.60
CA PHE A 135 5.41 12.21 -8.66
C PHE A 135 6.42 12.14 -9.80
N SER A 136 6.45 11.01 -10.50
CA SER A 136 7.24 10.81 -11.71
C SER A 136 6.33 10.21 -12.76
N PHE A 137 6.28 10.82 -13.92
CA PHE A 137 5.44 10.36 -15.03
C PHE A 137 6.32 9.80 -16.13
N ILE A 138 5.92 8.63 -16.63
CA ILE A 138 6.51 8.00 -17.80
C ILE A 138 5.43 7.72 -18.83
N THR A 139 5.76 7.92 -20.09
CA THR A 139 4.88 7.66 -21.22
C THR A 139 5.57 6.65 -22.12
N PRO A 140 5.09 5.40 -22.19
CA PRO A 140 5.65 4.42 -23.10
C PRO A 140 5.36 4.81 -24.55
N PRO A 141 6.22 4.42 -25.51
CA PRO A 141 5.91 4.59 -26.91
C PRO A 141 4.66 3.78 -27.27
N VAL A 142 3.77 4.38 -28.04
CA VAL A 142 2.53 3.75 -28.52
C VAL A 142 2.66 3.34 -29.98
N GLY A 143 1.78 2.45 -30.42
CA GLY A 143 1.78 1.92 -31.78
C GLY A 143 2.31 0.50 -31.91
N ARG A 144 2.15 -0.06 -33.12
CA ARG A 144 2.41 -1.47 -33.40
C ARG A 144 3.88 -1.85 -33.13
N GLY A 145 4.10 -2.89 -32.35
CA GLY A 145 5.43 -3.38 -31.96
C GLY A 145 5.88 -2.91 -30.59
N ASN A 146 5.26 -1.85 -30.03
CA ASN A 146 5.63 -1.27 -28.74
C ASN A 146 4.86 -1.87 -27.55
N GLU A 147 4.07 -2.92 -27.79
CA GLU A 147 3.24 -3.53 -26.74
C GLU A 147 4.09 -4.04 -25.56
N PHE A 148 5.22 -4.69 -25.82
CA PHE A 148 6.11 -5.18 -24.75
C PHE A 148 6.77 -4.03 -23.98
N THR A 149 7.14 -2.95 -24.65
CA THR A 149 7.70 -1.75 -24.01
C THR A 149 6.68 -1.14 -23.04
N ALA A 150 5.41 -1.06 -23.42
CA ALA A 150 4.35 -0.59 -22.52
C ALA A 150 4.18 -1.52 -21.30
N LEU A 151 4.19 -2.84 -21.49
CA LEU A 151 4.12 -3.81 -20.39
C LEU A 151 5.35 -3.73 -19.46
N ASP A 152 6.51 -3.41 -20.02
CA ASP A 152 7.76 -3.21 -19.30
C ASP A 152 7.80 -1.91 -18.49
N CYS A 153 7.10 -0.87 -18.93
CA CYS A 153 6.84 0.30 -18.08
C CYS A 153 5.86 -0.06 -16.95
N LEU A 154 4.76 -0.76 -17.27
CA LEU A 154 3.71 -1.11 -16.32
C LEU A 154 4.21 -1.99 -15.17
N LYS A 155 5.12 -2.95 -15.42
CA LYS A 155 5.67 -3.81 -14.35
C LYS A 155 6.40 -3.03 -13.26
N VAL A 156 6.93 -1.84 -13.58
CA VAL A 156 7.71 -1.01 -12.64
C VAL A 156 6.86 0.08 -11.97
N CYS A 157 5.82 0.58 -12.65
CA CYS A 157 4.96 1.67 -12.16
C CYS A 157 4.06 1.28 -10.98
N ASP A 158 3.77 2.24 -10.10
CA ASP A 158 2.88 2.04 -8.95
C ASP A 158 1.41 2.26 -9.29
N THR A 159 1.19 3.16 -10.25
CA THR A 159 -0.11 3.60 -10.73
C THR A 159 -0.07 3.65 -12.26
N THR A 160 -1.18 3.28 -12.90
CA THR A 160 -1.35 3.39 -14.34
C THR A 160 -2.50 4.35 -14.62
N MET A 161 -2.21 5.44 -15.31
CA MET A 161 -3.21 6.39 -15.78
C MET A 161 -3.59 6.02 -17.22
N LEU A 162 -4.78 5.44 -17.38
CA LEU A 162 -5.35 5.03 -18.65
C LEU A 162 -6.06 6.22 -19.28
N LEU A 163 -5.51 6.75 -20.37
CA LEU A 163 -6.14 7.85 -21.09
C LEU A 163 -7.13 7.31 -22.12
N MET A 164 -8.32 7.88 -22.11
CA MET A 164 -9.42 7.63 -23.04
C MET A 164 -9.93 8.97 -23.57
N THR A 165 -10.42 8.99 -24.80
CA THR A 165 -10.97 10.20 -25.42
C THR A 165 -12.50 10.16 -25.36
N ALA A 166 -13.11 11.31 -25.15
CA ALA A 166 -14.55 11.48 -25.23
C ALA A 166 -15.02 11.72 -26.68
N ASN A 167 -14.10 12.09 -27.58
CA ASN A 167 -14.43 12.47 -28.95
C ASN A 167 -14.65 11.25 -29.89
N SER A 168 -14.24 10.05 -29.47
CA SER A 168 -14.47 8.81 -30.21
C SER A 168 -15.90 8.30 -30.04
N ASN A 169 -16.43 7.64 -31.07
CA ASN A 169 -17.69 6.90 -30.97
C ASN A 169 -17.61 5.80 -29.89
N GLU A 170 -18.76 5.33 -29.39
CA GLU A 170 -18.84 4.38 -28.26
C GLU A 170 -18.04 3.08 -28.50
N ASP A 171 -17.92 2.62 -29.75
CA ASP A 171 -17.18 1.41 -30.11
C ASP A 171 -15.65 1.61 -30.25
N GLU A 172 -15.20 2.87 -30.26
CA GLU A 172 -13.83 3.33 -30.54
C GLU A 172 -13.15 3.98 -29.33
N ILE A 173 -13.72 3.88 -28.12
CA ILE A 173 -13.09 4.38 -26.88
C ILE A 173 -11.66 3.84 -26.74
N PHE A 174 -11.46 2.59 -27.19
CA PHE A 174 -10.15 1.98 -27.31
C PHE A 174 -9.89 1.54 -28.75
N ASP A 175 -8.72 1.88 -29.25
CA ASP A 175 -8.26 1.38 -30.54
C ASP A 175 -7.89 -0.09 -30.48
N ARG A 176 -7.67 -0.70 -31.64
CA ARG A 176 -7.23 -2.09 -31.74
C ARG A 176 -5.94 -2.34 -30.93
N TRP A 177 -5.01 -1.39 -30.95
CA TRP A 177 -3.79 -1.45 -30.15
C TRP A 177 -4.09 -1.31 -28.66
N GLY A 178 -4.90 -0.31 -28.26
CA GLY A 178 -5.29 -0.11 -26.86
C GLY A 178 -6.00 -1.32 -26.25
N LYS A 179 -6.94 -1.92 -26.98
CA LYS A 179 -7.62 -3.17 -26.59
C LYS A 179 -6.61 -4.31 -26.37
N ARG A 180 -5.62 -4.45 -27.26
CA ARG A 180 -4.59 -5.49 -27.15
C ARG A 180 -3.70 -5.28 -25.93
N VAL A 181 -3.14 -4.09 -25.76
CA VAL A 181 -2.25 -3.75 -24.63
C VAL A 181 -3.00 -3.87 -23.31
N LEU A 182 -4.25 -3.42 -23.23
CA LEU A 182 -5.07 -3.55 -22.04
C LEU A 182 -5.30 -5.02 -21.65
N ASN A 183 -5.59 -5.89 -22.63
CA ASN A 183 -5.74 -7.32 -22.39
C ASN A 183 -4.44 -7.96 -21.87
N MET A 184 -3.29 -7.62 -22.47
CA MET A 184 -1.99 -8.13 -22.02
C MET A 184 -1.63 -7.59 -20.64
N ALA A 185 -1.88 -6.32 -20.38
CA ALA A 185 -1.64 -5.71 -19.07
C ALA A 185 -2.52 -6.34 -17.99
N THR A 186 -3.79 -6.64 -18.31
CA THR A 186 -4.70 -7.34 -17.40
C THR A 186 -4.18 -8.74 -17.06
N ALA A 187 -3.64 -9.47 -18.04
CA ALA A 187 -3.04 -10.78 -17.82
C ALA A 187 -1.74 -10.72 -16.97
N GLN A 188 -0.92 -9.69 -17.17
CA GLN A 188 0.31 -9.47 -16.39
C GLN A 188 0.02 -8.99 -14.95
N GLY A 189 -1.08 -8.26 -14.77
CA GLY A 189 -1.46 -7.58 -13.54
C GLY A 189 -1.21 -6.08 -13.66
N ILE A 190 -2.30 -5.32 -13.80
CA ILE A 190 -2.24 -3.86 -13.93
C ILE A 190 -1.91 -3.23 -12.56
N PRO A 191 -0.92 -2.31 -12.48
CA PRO A 191 -0.76 -1.42 -11.32
C PRO A 191 -2.04 -0.65 -11.02
N THR A 192 -2.09 0.09 -9.92
CA THR A 192 -3.34 0.77 -9.50
C THR A 192 -3.90 1.64 -10.64
N PRO A 193 -5.05 1.29 -11.25
CA PRO A 193 -5.52 1.99 -12.44
C PRO A 193 -6.23 3.29 -12.06
N ILE A 194 -6.03 4.32 -12.86
CA ILE A 194 -6.79 5.57 -12.85
C ILE A 194 -7.32 5.79 -14.26
N LEU A 195 -8.62 6.01 -14.38
CA LEU A 195 -9.29 6.16 -15.67
C LEU A 195 -9.49 7.65 -15.94
N SER A 196 -8.81 8.16 -16.96
CA SER A 196 -8.77 9.59 -17.30
C SER A 196 -9.38 9.82 -18.67
N LEU A 197 -10.50 10.52 -18.71
CA LEU A 197 -11.22 10.92 -19.91
C LEU A 197 -10.82 12.34 -20.30
N MET A 198 -10.33 12.48 -21.53
CA MET A 198 -9.94 13.74 -22.15
C MET A 198 -10.93 14.13 -23.26
N ASP A 199 -10.80 15.35 -23.78
CA ASP A 199 -11.59 15.91 -24.89
C ASP A 199 -13.09 16.07 -24.57
N LEU A 200 -13.46 16.11 -23.29
CA LEU A 200 -14.86 16.32 -22.92
C LEU A 200 -15.29 17.77 -23.20
N GLU A 201 -14.33 18.71 -23.24
CA GLU A 201 -14.59 20.10 -23.57
C GLU A 201 -15.02 20.32 -25.02
N SER A 202 -14.53 19.47 -25.93
CA SER A 202 -14.86 19.48 -27.36
C SER A 202 -16.32 19.09 -27.65
N ILE A 203 -17.00 18.49 -26.67
CA ILE A 203 -18.39 18.02 -26.80
C ILE A 203 -19.38 19.09 -26.34
N ALA A 204 -20.52 19.21 -27.03
CA ALA A 204 -21.59 20.11 -26.64
C ALA A 204 -22.00 19.93 -25.15
N PRO A 205 -22.12 21.01 -24.35
CA PRO A 205 -22.36 20.93 -22.90
C PRO A 205 -23.52 20.02 -22.47
N LYS A 206 -24.61 20.01 -23.24
CA LYS A 206 -25.80 19.16 -22.98
C LYS A 206 -25.51 17.66 -23.11
N ARG A 207 -24.54 17.26 -23.93
CA ARG A 207 -24.18 15.85 -24.17
C ARG A 207 -23.04 15.35 -23.28
N LYS A 208 -22.24 16.24 -22.68
CA LYS A 208 -21.07 15.87 -21.85
C LYS A 208 -21.41 14.85 -20.75
N GLN A 209 -22.49 15.08 -20.01
CA GLN A 209 -22.91 14.17 -18.94
C GLN A 209 -23.32 12.79 -19.49
N GLN A 210 -24.05 12.76 -20.60
CA GLN A 210 -24.47 11.52 -21.24
C GLN A 210 -23.27 10.70 -21.74
N VAL A 211 -22.33 11.35 -22.43
CA VAL A 211 -21.09 10.71 -22.92
C VAL A 211 -20.30 10.12 -21.76
N LYS A 212 -20.07 10.90 -20.70
CA LYS A 212 -19.37 10.41 -19.50
C LYS A 212 -20.07 9.22 -18.86
N MET A 213 -21.40 9.22 -18.80
CA MET A 213 -22.18 8.08 -18.28
C MET A 213 -22.05 6.84 -19.17
N ASN A 214 -22.04 7.01 -20.49
CA ASN A 214 -21.88 5.92 -21.44
C ASN A 214 -20.48 5.30 -21.36
N VAL A 215 -19.44 6.15 -21.32
CA VAL A 215 -18.05 5.71 -21.08
C VAL A 215 -17.96 4.98 -19.75
N GLN A 216 -18.53 5.51 -18.66
CA GLN A 216 -18.52 4.84 -17.36
C GLN A 216 -19.22 3.46 -17.40
N LYS A 217 -20.31 3.31 -18.15
CA LYS A 217 -21.00 2.01 -18.33
C LYS A 217 -20.17 1.01 -19.14
N PHE A 218 -19.43 1.49 -20.13
CA PHE A 218 -18.52 0.64 -20.89
C PHE A 218 -17.36 0.17 -20.01
N ILE A 219 -16.74 1.10 -19.29
CA ILE A 219 -15.57 0.83 -18.45
C ILE A 219 -15.92 0.00 -17.22
N SER A 220 -17.12 0.13 -16.64
CA SER A 220 -17.52 -0.67 -15.48
C SER A 220 -17.55 -2.18 -15.77
N LYS A 221 -17.62 -2.60 -17.04
CA LYS A 221 -17.47 -4.01 -17.44
C LYS A 221 -16.03 -4.51 -17.29
N LEU A 222 -15.05 -3.63 -17.44
CA LEU A 222 -13.62 -3.94 -17.39
C LEU A 222 -13.01 -3.65 -16.02
N PHE A 223 -13.40 -2.53 -15.41
CA PHE A 223 -12.96 -2.06 -14.11
C PHE A 223 -14.17 -1.69 -13.22
N PRO A 224 -14.78 -2.67 -12.53
CA PRO A 224 -15.99 -2.43 -11.75
C PRO A 224 -15.82 -1.46 -10.57
N GLU A 225 -14.62 -1.42 -9.96
CA GLU A 225 -14.35 -0.61 -8.77
C GLU A 225 -13.91 0.83 -9.08
N GLU A 226 -13.58 1.15 -10.34
CA GLU A 226 -12.99 2.43 -10.70
C GLU A 226 -13.97 3.39 -11.38
N LYS A 227 -13.82 4.67 -11.07
CA LYS A 227 -14.62 5.76 -11.60
C LYS A 227 -13.82 6.56 -12.62
N VAL A 228 -14.44 6.90 -13.74
CA VAL A 228 -13.88 7.76 -14.78
C VAL A 228 -13.77 9.21 -14.28
N MET A 229 -12.55 9.75 -14.32
CA MET A 229 -12.23 11.14 -14.00
C MET A 229 -12.02 11.92 -15.30
N CYS A 230 -12.42 13.19 -15.36
CA CYS A 230 -12.14 14.06 -16.51
C CYS A 230 -10.77 14.70 -16.34
N LEU A 231 -9.98 14.87 -17.40
CA LEU A 231 -8.68 15.54 -17.40
C LEU A 231 -8.64 16.57 -18.54
N ASP A 232 -9.39 17.66 -18.38
CA ASP A 232 -9.38 18.77 -19.34
C ASP A 232 -8.86 20.07 -18.69
N THR A 233 -9.19 20.29 -17.42
CA THR A 233 -8.83 21.53 -16.70
C THR A 233 -7.65 21.34 -15.74
N ASN A 234 -6.96 22.42 -15.40
CA ASN A 234 -5.91 22.42 -14.36
C ASN A 234 -6.45 21.93 -12.99
N GLY A 235 -7.70 22.25 -12.68
CA GLY A 235 -8.38 21.77 -11.47
C GLY A 235 -8.55 20.24 -11.46
N ASP A 236 -8.80 19.65 -12.63
CA ASP A 236 -8.84 18.21 -12.81
C ASP A 236 -7.47 17.56 -12.65
N GLY A 237 -6.40 18.19 -13.16
CA GLY A 237 -5.02 17.75 -12.94
C GLY A 237 -4.68 17.64 -11.45
N LEU A 238 -5.08 18.64 -10.66
CA LEU A 238 -4.89 18.63 -9.20
C LEU A 238 -5.70 17.51 -8.52
N ASN A 239 -6.91 17.23 -9.01
CA ASN A 239 -7.71 16.09 -8.54
C ASN A 239 -7.05 14.73 -8.85
N HIS A 240 -6.40 14.61 -10.02
CA HIS A 240 -5.62 13.42 -10.38
C HIS A 240 -4.43 13.22 -9.45
N LEU A 241 -3.62 14.24 -9.23
CA LEU A 241 -2.47 14.17 -8.32
C LEU A 241 -2.91 13.79 -6.90
N ARG A 242 -4.01 14.37 -6.41
CA ARG A 242 -4.59 14.00 -5.11
C ARG A 242 -5.04 12.54 -5.08
N ARG A 243 -5.66 12.04 -6.16
CA ARG A 243 -6.08 10.64 -6.28
C ARG A 243 -4.86 9.72 -6.27
N ILE A 244 -3.85 9.99 -7.09
CA ILE A 244 -2.61 9.20 -7.19
C ILE A 244 -1.93 9.08 -5.83
N GLY A 245 -1.77 10.19 -5.10
CA GLY A 245 -1.10 10.22 -3.81
C GLY A 245 -1.94 9.69 -2.63
N GLY A 246 -3.27 9.73 -2.75
CA GLY A 246 -4.19 9.40 -1.65
C GLY A 246 -4.81 8.00 -1.73
N GLN A 247 -4.85 7.39 -2.92
CA GLN A 247 -5.56 6.14 -3.15
C GLN A 247 -4.91 4.92 -2.49
N LYS A 248 -5.73 3.91 -2.21
CA LYS A 248 -5.22 2.59 -1.85
C LYS A 248 -4.63 1.96 -3.11
N LYS A 249 -3.40 1.49 -3.00
CA LYS A 249 -2.71 0.84 -4.11
C LYS A 249 -3.02 -0.64 -4.20
N ASN A 250 -3.05 -1.14 -5.42
CA ASN A 250 -3.10 -2.57 -5.69
C ASN A 250 -1.74 -3.19 -5.36
N ILE A 251 -1.75 -4.32 -4.66
CA ILE A 251 -0.54 -5.03 -4.28
C ILE A 251 -0.26 -6.11 -5.33
N LEU A 252 0.70 -5.84 -6.19
CA LEU A 252 1.25 -6.82 -7.11
C LEU A 252 2.37 -7.59 -6.40
N HIS A 253 2.11 -8.83 -5.98
CA HIS A 253 3.07 -9.64 -5.20
C HIS A 253 4.39 -9.87 -5.95
N ASN A 254 4.33 -10.07 -7.26
CA ASN A 254 5.50 -10.29 -8.11
C ASN A 254 6.46 -9.08 -8.09
N LYS A 255 5.89 -7.88 -8.01
CA LYS A 255 6.62 -6.60 -7.95
C LYS A 255 7.09 -6.28 -6.53
N THR A 256 6.20 -6.42 -5.55
CA THR A 256 6.44 -5.95 -4.17
C THR A 256 7.42 -6.80 -3.38
N ASN A 257 7.59 -8.08 -3.73
CA ASN A 257 8.49 -9.00 -3.04
C ASN A 257 9.94 -8.93 -3.56
N ARG A 258 10.23 -8.12 -4.59
CA ARG A 258 11.56 -8.01 -5.19
C ARG A 258 12.00 -6.54 -5.25
N PRO A 259 13.30 -6.25 -5.02
CA PRO A 259 13.83 -4.94 -5.33
C PRO A 259 13.70 -4.70 -6.84
N HIS A 260 13.23 -3.52 -7.21
CA HIS A 260 13.12 -3.10 -8.61
C HIS A 260 13.33 -1.59 -8.70
N MET A 261 13.75 -1.12 -9.87
CA MET A 261 13.93 0.29 -10.14
C MET A 261 13.60 0.59 -11.60
N TYR A 262 13.24 1.84 -11.86
CA TYR A 262 13.24 2.40 -13.20
C TYR A 262 14.59 3.12 -13.38
N ALA A 263 15.29 2.83 -14.48
CA ALA A 263 16.57 3.44 -14.78
C ALA A 263 16.35 4.84 -15.39
N GLU A 264 16.83 5.88 -14.72
CA GLU A 264 16.73 7.27 -15.20
C GLU A 264 17.99 7.75 -15.90
N SER A 265 19.15 7.28 -15.45
CA SER A 265 20.43 7.53 -16.09
C SER A 265 21.19 6.21 -16.19
N VAL A 266 21.77 5.97 -17.36
CA VAL A 266 22.51 4.75 -17.68
C VAL A 266 23.81 5.16 -18.35
N ASN A 267 24.93 4.85 -17.70
CA ASN A 267 26.27 5.05 -18.25
C ASN A 267 26.99 3.71 -18.34
N PHE A 268 27.73 3.48 -19.41
CA PHE A 268 28.52 2.26 -19.57
C PHE A 268 30.01 2.61 -19.58
N VAL A 269 30.75 2.08 -18.62
CA VAL A 269 32.19 2.28 -18.46
C VAL A 269 32.90 1.01 -18.91
N VAL A 270 33.59 1.08 -20.05
CA VAL A 270 34.35 -0.05 -20.61
C VAL A 270 35.50 -0.42 -19.67
N ASN A 271 35.77 -1.71 -19.51
CA ASN A 271 36.90 -2.18 -18.71
C ASN A 271 38.22 -1.87 -19.45
N PRO A 272 39.21 -1.23 -18.82
CA PRO A 272 40.49 -0.91 -19.46
C PRO A 272 41.31 -2.14 -19.91
N THR A 273 40.98 -3.34 -19.43
CA THR A 273 41.72 -4.57 -19.77
C THR A 273 41.05 -5.44 -20.85
N ASP A 274 39.74 -5.31 -21.05
CA ASP A 274 39.00 -6.05 -22.06
C ASP A 274 37.86 -5.17 -22.57
N GLU A 275 37.95 -4.74 -23.84
CA GLU A 275 36.96 -3.87 -24.47
C GLU A 275 35.58 -4.54 -24.64
N SER A 276 35.53 -5.87 -24.50
CA SER A 276 34.30 -6.67 -24.65
C SER A 276 33.38 -6.59 -23.42
N PHE A 277 33.91 -6.19 -22.26
CA PHE A 277 33.18 -6.12 -21.00
C PHE A 277 33.29 -4.73 -20.37
N GLY A 278 32.29 -4.37 -19.58
CA GLY A 278 32.27 -3.09 -18.89
C GLY A 278 31.35 -3.10 -17.69
N THR A 279 31.37 -2.00 -16.95
CA THR A 279 30.50 -1.75 -15.81
C THR A 279 29.35 -0.86 -16.25
N LEU A 280 28.11 -1.32 -16.05
CA LEU A 280 26.91 -0.54 -16.28
C LEU A 280 26.52 0.20 -15.00
N GLU A 281 26.60 1.52 -15.04
CA GLU A 281 26.16 2.40 -13.96
C GLU A 281 24.71 2.80 -14.20
N VAL A 282 23.80 2.30 -13.34
CA VAL A 282 22.36 2.57 -13.43
C VAL A 282 21.93 3.40 -12.24
N THR A 283 21.39 4.59 -12.50
CA THR A 283 20.85 5.47 -11.47
C THR A 283 19.34 5.53 -11.55
N GLY A 284 18.67 5.46 -10.40
CA GLY A 284 17.22 5.57 -10.29
C GLY A 284 16.73 5.31 -8.87
N PHE A 285 15.42 5.39 -8.67
CA PHE A 285 14.82 5.20 -7.36
C PHE A 285 14.52 3.73 -7.08
N LEU A 286 15.11 3.19 -6.01
CA LEU A 286 14.84 1.84 -5.54
C LEU A 286 13.42 1.73 -4.96
N ARG A 287 12.71 0.65 -5.32
CA ARG A 287 11.35 0.35 -4.89
C ARG A 287 11.22 -1.11 -4.42
N GLY A 288 10.19 -1.36 -3.61
CA GLY A 288 9.90 -2.70 -3.08
C GLY A 288 10.71 -3.02 -1.84
N VAL A 289 11.55 -4.05 -1.93
CA VAL A 289 12.40 -4.57 -0.85
C VAL A 289 13.79 -3.92 -0.91
N PRO A 290 14.55 -3.82 0.19
CA PRO A 290 15.94 -3.39 0.15
C PRO A 290 16.79 -4.20 -0.82
N LEU A 291 17.68 -3.52 -1.54
CA LEU A 291 18.61 -4.11 -2.49
C LEU A 291 19.85 -4.65 -1.76
N ASN A 292 20.38 -5.78 -2.22
CA ASN A 292 21.60 -6.39 -1.69
C ASN A 292 22.58 -6.62 -2.85
N VAL A 293 23.83 -6.17 -2.68
CA VAL A 293 24.91 -6.28 -3.68
C VAL A 293 25.18 -7.73 -4.05
N ASN A 294 25.06 -8.66 -3.10
CA ASN A 294 25.37 -10.07 -3.32
C ASN A 294 24.31 -10.82 -4.14
N ASN A 295 23.15 -10.20 -4.38
CA ASN A 295 22.10 -10.81 -5.18
C ASN A 295 22.30 -10.48 -6.67
N LEU A 296 21.86 -11.38 -7.53
CA LEU A 296 21.82 -11.15 -8.97
C LEU A 296 20.76 -10.09 -9.32
N ILE A 297 21.04 -9.28 -10.34
CA ILE A 297 20.11 -8.35 -10.96
C ILE A 297 19.69 -8.93 -12.30
N HIS A 298 18.38 -8.91 -12.57
CA HIS A 298 17.86 -9.20 -13.90
C HIS A 298 17.58 -7.89 -14.65
N ILE A 299 18.16 -7.73 -15.83
CA ILE A 299 17.85 -6.64 -16.75
C ILE A 299 16.95 -7.21 -17.87
N PRO A 300 15.69 -6.74 -17.99
CA PRO A 300 14.79 -7.20 -19.03
C PRO A 300 15.40 -7.07 -20.43
N GLY A 301 15.38 -8.18 -21.19
CA GLY A 301 15.95 -8.23 -22.54
C GLY A 301 17.46 -8.50 -22.62
N LEU A 302 18.20 -8.38 -21.52
CA LEU A 302 19.65 -8.64 -21.49
C LEU A 302 20.05 -9.87 -20.66
N GLY A 303 19.29 -10.19 -19.60
CA GLY A 303 19.54 -11.37 -18.76
C GLY A 303 19.96 -11.03 -17.33
N ASP A 304 20.64 -11.97 -16.69
CA ASP A 304 21.02 -11.91 -15.28
C ASP A 304 22.50 -11.54 -15.12
N PHE A 305 22.79 -10.58 -14.24
CA PHE A 305 24.12 -10.05 -14.01
C PHE A 305 24.42 -9.93 -12.52
N GLN A 306 25.69 -10.05 -12.16
CA GLN A 306 26.17 -9.81 -10.80
C GLN A 306 26.47 -8.32 -10.60
N MET A 307 26.10 -7.79 -9.44
CA MET A 307 26.38 -6.41 -9.07
C MET A 307 27.76 -6.30 -8.42
N SER A 308 28.51 -5.24 -8.76
CA SER A 308 29.80 -4.94 -8.16
C SER A 308 29.70 -3.98 -6.97
N ARG A 309 28.88 -2.93 -7.07
CA ARG A 309 28.79 -1.83 -6.10
C ARG A 309 27.39 -1.23 -6.04
N ILE A 310 27.00 -0.72 -4.86
CA ILE A 310 25.84 0.17 -4.69
C ILE A 310 26.35 1.47 -4.12
N ASP A 311 26.02 2.57 -4.79
CA ASP A 311 26.23 3.92 -4.30
C ASP A 311 24.88 4.60 -4.02
N ALA A 312 24.86 5.53 -3.07
CA ALA A 312 23.67 6.31 -2.72
C ALA A 312 23.93 7.81 -3.01
N PRO A 313 23.87 8.24 -4.28
CA PRO A 313 24.05 9.64 -4.65
C PRO A 313 22.92 10.52 -4.09
N THR A 314 23.18 11.82 -3.99
CA THR A 314 22.16 12.79 -3.54
C THR A 314 21.06 12.94 -4.57
N ASP A 315 19.82 12.90 -4.10
CA ASP A 315 18.63 13.10 -4.95
C ASP A 315 18.49 14.56 -5.37
N ILE A 316 18.63 14.79 -6.68
CA ILE A 316 18.56 16.11 -7.34
C ILE A 316 17.13 16.66 -7.45
N TYR A 317 16.11 15.82 -7.24
CA TYR A 317 14.70 16.19 -7.39
C TYR A 317 13.98 16.32 -6.04
N LYS A 318 14.72 16.51 -4.95
CA LYS A 318 14.13 16.71 -3.61
C LYS A 318 13.36 18.03 -3.53
N MET A 319 12.33 18.05 -2.67
CA MET A 319 11.69 19.31 -2.26
C MET A 319 12.73 20.17 -1.54
N VAL A 320 12.95 21.37 -2.05
CA VAL A 320 13.62 22.44 -1.31
C VAL A 320 12.72 22.78 -0.13
N LYS A 321 13.26 22.68 1.09
CA LYS A 321 12.56 23.19 2.27
C LYS A 321 12.76 24.71 2.26
N GLU A 322 11.69 25.46 2.08
CA GLU A 322 11.62 26.85 2.55
C GLU A 322 11.68 26.88 4.09
#